data_AF-A0ABD2K4M1-F1
#
_entry.id   AF-A0ABD2K4M1-F1
#
_cell.length_a   1.000
_cell.length_b   1.000
_cell.length_c   1.000
_cell.angle_alpha   90.00
_cell.angle_beta   90.00
_cell.angle_gamma   90.00
#
_symmetry.space_group_name_H-M   'P 1'
#
loop_
_entity.id
_entity.type
_entity.pdbx_description
1 polymer ?
#
loop_
_entity_poly.entity_id
_entity_poly.type
_entity_poly.pdbx_seq_one_letter_code
_entity_poly.pdbx_strand_id
1 'polypeptide(L)'
;MINGIVSAEEQQNSFLSGGYSASCSTSYVQQHFQQQQQQHLAFSCRTPLQKLTPERMREYLRNREDLDCILEIYHPKNGNDKMLDIQNIRFSELSNEFPEPIAYIGIVGSKDQEKHKLDWQKDKDGRCAIKSLHISENDNNRKKYFTLSVYCSYKTSMPGLLQTLGVFESKRIKVISKPSKKKLANNKQSDLKNQGINIGSGTEVALFSRVRSQTTNTRYLFVKDGKFVANSKFWGSFTIHLIDDQPQDERFDPDADDFHVRDGFINYGSIVKMVDSVSGLALPMMRICKVEKCNGTDVVVINDGDSGEQVSQLHKCGFQMLSGAESRPLFMCFNGENIVQQDVGNDRSFVANDGQFMADRRYPIRDGAQWTIISTDTIQYRFFEALRPVQNEVAPVPIVTSLDMHSTDPTSSSGAYVELNGHDFYPNLQAWLGSTPMPTTFVNKEMLRFTLLPLSQLNLQEGVDYVLGARCSLLSVPCPLSSPSHSPTTASSPPFPHFLNGTTKVSYDSDQELEFPLSLVRDDGVIYATQLSVSYTRPREQQFRTGIHGTQPNS
;
A
#
# COMPACT_ATOMS: atom_id res chain seq x y z
N MET A 1 -25.98 -69.87 6.88
CA MET A 1 -27.20 -69.05 6.69
C MET A 1 -27.11 -68.45 5.30
N ILE A 2 -27.97 -68.89 4.39
CA ILE A 2 -27.96 -68.57 2.95
C ILE A 2 -29.35 -68.01 2.58
N ASN A 3 -29.37 -67.12 1.58
CA ASN A 3 -30.46 -66.51 0.80
C ASN A 3 -30.71 -65.02 1.16
N GLY A 4 -30.77 -64.05 0.25
CA GLY A 4 -30.77 -64.04 -1.22
C GLY A 4 -31.82 -63.06 -1.78
N ILE A 5 -31.58 -62.55 -3.00
CA ILE A 5 -32.55 -62.00 -4.00
C ILE A 5 -32.90 -60.49 -3.80
N VAL A 6 -32.56 -59.53 -4.67
CA VAL A 6 -32.65 -59.29 -6.15
C VAL A 6 -33.93 -58.52 -6.58
N SER A 7 -33.67 -57.54 -7.44
CA SER A 7 -34.45 -56.43 -8.03
C SER A 7 -35.47 -56.81 -9.13
N ALA A 8 -36.31 -55.82 -9.51
CA ALA A 8 -36.88 -55.48 -10.86
C ALA A 8 -38.38 -55.03 -10.74
N GLU A 9 -38.74 -53.80 -11.15
CA GLU A 9 -39.52 -53.43 -12.38
C GLU A 9 -40.98 -53.97 -12.35
N GLU A 10 -42.08 -53.29 -12.72
CA GLU A 10 -42.37 -52.22 -13.69
C GLU A 10 -43.87 -51.81 -13.54
N GLN A 11 -44.35 -50.85 -14.35
CA GLN A 11 -45.74 -50.62 -14.81
C GLN A 11 -46.69 -49.60 -14.13
N GLN A 12 -46.85 -48.49 -14.88
CA GLN A 12 -48.10 -47.89 -15.40
C GLN A 12 -49.31 -47.66 -14.48
N ASN A 13 -49.76 -46.40 -14.44
CA ASN A 13 -51.20 -46.11 -14.49
C ASN A 13 -51.49 -44.72 -15.10
N SER A 14 -52.49 -44.71 -15.97
CA SER A 14 -53.06 -43.57 -16.67
C SER A 14 -54.58 -43.52 -16.41
N PHE A 15 -55.16 -42.32 -16.54
CA PHE A 15 -56.56 -41.95 -16.82
C PHE A 15 -57.32 -41.09 -15.78
N LEU A 16 -57.54 -39.81 -16.17
CA LEU A 16 -58.78 -38.98 -16.19
C LEU A 16 -59.54 -38.69 -14.88
N SER A 17 -60.19 -37.53 -14.62
CA SER A 17 -60.48 -36.29 -15.36
C SER A 17 -60.94 -35.20 -14.36
N GLY A 18 -60.94 -33.92 -14.76
CA GLY A 18 -61.66 -32.86 -14.05
C GLY A 18 -61.24 -31.46 -14.48
N GLY A 19 -61.85 -30.94 -15.54
CA GLY A 19 -61.58 -29.60 -16.06
C GLY A 19 -62.37 -28.50 -15.36
N TYR A 20 -61.73 -27.34 -15.17
CA TYR A 20 -62.38 -26.04 -15.07
C TYR A 20 -61.54 -25.02 -15.84
N SER A 21 -62.18 -24.34 -16.80
CA SER A 21 -61.59 -23.29 -17.63
C SER A 21 -61.58 -21.95 -16.90
N ALA A 22 -60.44 -21.25 -16.91
CA ALA A 22 -60.38 -19.81 -16.66
C ALA A 22 -59.34 -19.20 -17.61
N SER A 23 -59.80 -18.82 -18.80
CA SER A 23 -59.06 -18.02 -19.76
C SER A 23 -59.20 -16.53 -19.40
N CYS A 24 -58.30 -16.02 -18.55
CA CYS A 24 -58.00 -14.60 -18.46
C CYS A 24 -56.67 -14.46 -17.71
N SER A 25 -55.71 -13.72 -18.30
CA SER A 25 -54.46 -13.16 -17.71
C SER A 25 -53.10 -13.62 -18.28
N THR A 26 -53.02 -14.32 -19.42
CA THR A 26 -51.71 -14.56 -20.08
C THR A 26 -51.24 -13.38 -20.94
N SER A 27 -52.14 -12.56 -21.49
CA SER A 27 -51.77 -11.43 -22.36
C SER A 27 -51.15 -10.25 -21.60
N TYR A 28 -51.60 -9.98 -20.36
CA TYR A 28 -51.11 -8.87 -19.55
C TYR A 28 -49.69 -9.13 -19.02
N VAL A 29 -49.41 -10.35 -18.57
CA VAL A 29 -48.08 -10.75 -18.08
C VAL A 29 -47.07 -10.77 -19.23
N GLN A 30 -47.49 -11.23 -20.42
CA GLN A 30 -46.62 -11.29 -21.59
C GLN A 30 -46.33 -9.90 -22.17
N GLN A 31 -47.29 -8.97 -22.16
CA GLN A 31 -47.06 -7.56 -22.49
C GLN A 31 -46.15 -6.86 -21.48
N HIS A 32 -46.30 -7.10 -20.17
CA HIS A 32 -45.42 -6.52 -19.15
C HIS A 32 -43.97 -7.04 -19.25
N PHE A 33 -43.79 -8.32 -19.57
CA PHE A 33 -42.46 -8.92 -19.77
C PHE A 33 -41.79 -8.38 -21.05
N GLN A 34 -42.57 -8.18 -22.12
CA GLN A 34 -42.07 -7.53 -23.35
C GLN A 34 -41.78 -6.05 -23.16
N GLN A 35 -42.56 -5.32 -22.33
CA GLN A 35 -42.27 -3.93 -21.99
C GLN A 35 -41.04 -3.81 -21.09
N GLN A 36 -40.82 -4.72 -20.14
CA GLN A 36 -39.59 -4.77 -19.35
C GLN A 36 -38.36 -5.15 -20.19
N GLN A 37 -38.48 -6.09 -21.14
CA GLN A 37 -37.41 -6.37 -22.10
C GLN A 37 -37.15 -5.19 -23.05
N GLN A 38 -38.19 -4.49 -23.52
CA GLN A 38 -38.04 -3.29 -24.34
C GLN A 38 -37.47 -2.10 -23.56
N GLN A 39 -37.75 -1.96 -22.27
CA GLN A 39 -37.09 -0.98 -21.39
C GLN A 39 -35.62 -1.34 -21.11
N HIS A 40 -35.29 -2.62 -20.94
CA HIS A 40 -33.90 -3.10 -20.88
C HIS A 40 -33.13 -2.87 -22.19
N LEU A 41 -33.80 -2.96 -23.35
CA LEU A 41 -33.21 -2.64 -24.65
C LEU A 41 -33.14 -1.13 -24.93
N ALA A 42 -34.05 -0.32 -24.37
CA ALA A 42 -34.09 1.13 -24.56
C ALA A 42 -33.04 1.90 -23.73
N PHE A 43 -32.57 1.37 -22.60
CA PHE A 43 -31.40 1.92 -21.88
C PHE A 43 -30.05 1.48 -22.48
N SER A 44 -30.06 0.55 -23.44
CA SER A 44 -28.90 0.16 -24.24
C SER A 44 -28.70 1.06 -25.47
N CYS A 45 -29.41 2.20 -25.52
CA CYS A 45 -29.14 3.25 -26.50
C CYS A 45 -27.73 3.82 -26.28
N ARG A 46 -26.80 3.23 -27.04
CA ARG A 46 -25.46 3.67 -27.47
C ARG A 46 -25.25 5.19 -27.39
N THR A 47 -25.03 5.72 -26.19
CA THR A 47 -24.18 6.90 -26.05
C THR A 47 -22.78 6.47 -26.51
N PRO A 48 -22.10 7.22 -27.39
CA PRO A 48 -20.71 6.92 -27.72
C PRO A 48 -19.90 6.80 -26.42
N LEU A 49 -18.98 5.83 -26.34
CA LEU A 49 -17.97 5.81 -25.28
C LEU A 49 -17.26 7.16 -25.31
N GLN A 50 -17.59 8.02 -24.35
CA GLN A 50 -16.96 9.31 -24.21
C GLN A 50 -15.55 9.04 -23.73
N LYS A 51 -14.55 9.46 -24.51
CA LYS A 51 -13.15 9.38 -24.09
C LYS A 51 -12.85 10.48 -23.08
N LEU A 52 -11.90 10.21 -22.19
CA LEU A 52 -11.39 11.23 -21.26
C LEU A 52 -10.81 12.41 -22.05
N THR A 53 -11.16 13.63 -21.63
CA THR A 53 -10.62 14.86 -22.21
C THR A 53 -9.41 15.37 -21.42
N PRO A 54 -8.44 16.06 -22.06
CA PRO A 54 -7.33 16.72 -21.37
C PRO A 54 -7.77 17.68 -20.25
N GLU A 55 -8.90 18.38 -20.43
CA GLU A 55 -9.45 19.29 -19.42
C GLU A 55 -9.89 18.54 -18.17
N ARG A 56 -10.57 17.40 -18.33
CA ARG A 56 -11.03 16.58 -17.21
C ARG A 56 -9.86 15.91 -16.49
N MET A 57 -8.84 15.46 -17.23
CA MET A 57 -7.60 14.93 -16.66
C MET A 57 -6.88 16.00 -15.81
N ARG A 58 -6.87 17.26 -16.26
CA ARG A 58 -6.27 18.37 -15.50
C ARG A 58 -7.01 18.68 -14.20
N GLU A 59 -8.33 18.65 -14.24
CA GLU A 59 -9.15 18.79 -13.02
C GLU A 59 -8.86 17.66 -12.03
N TYR A 60 -8.77 16.42 -12.53
CA TYR A 60 -8.37 15.26 -11.74
C TYR A 60 -7.00 15.45 -11.09
N LEU A 61 -5.97 15.82 -11.87
CA LEU A 61 -4.60 15.99 -11.35
C LEU A 61 -4.48 17.09 -10.28
N ARG A 62 -5.33 18.12 -10.33
CA ARG A 62 -5.34 19.19 -9.31
C ARG A 62 -5.93 18.75 -7.98
N ASN A 63 -6.90 17.84 -8.02
CA ASN A 63 -7.68 17.40 -6.85
C ASN A 63 -7.49 15.90 -6.57
N ARG A 64 -6.36 15.32 -6.99
CA ARG A 64 -6.11 13.87 -6.96
C ARG A 64 -6.31 13.26 -5.58
N GLU A 65 -5.88 13.95 -4.52
CA GLU A 65 -5.96 13.46 -3.14
C GLU A 65 -7.41 13.27 -2.66
N ASP A 66 -8.33 14.09 -3.16
CA ASP A 66 -9.76 14.05 -2.81
C ASP A 66 -10.57 13.12 -3.73
N LEU A 67 -10.06 12.85 -4.94
CA LEU A 67 -10.78 12.11 -5.98
C LEU A 67 -10.38 10.64 -6.07
N ASP A 68 -9.14 10.30 -5.73
CA ASP A 68 -8.66 8.93 -5.88
C ASP A 68 -9.41 7.97 -4.97
N CYS A 69 -9.93 6.89 -5.55
CA CYS A 69 -10.34 5.70 -4.81
C CYS A 69 -9.09 4.85 -4.58
N ILE A 70 -8.64 4.76 -3.34
CA ILE A 70 -7.49 3.97 -2.93
C ILE A 70 -7.99 2.72 -2.24
N LEU A 71 -7.59 1.53 -2.69
CA LEU A 71 -7.80 0.25 -2.01
C LEU A 71 -6.45 -0.34 -1.61
N GLU A 72 -6.19 -0.43 -0.31
CA GLU A 72 -4.98 -1.06 0.21
C GLU A 72 -5.29 -2.45 0.76
N ILE A 73 -4.40 -3.43 0.60
CA ILE A 73 -4.52 -4.74 1.25
C ILE A 73 -3.24 -5.00 2.02
N TYR A 74 -3.33 -4.92 3.34
CA TYR A 74 -2.23 -5.25 4.25
C TYR A 74 -2.36 -6.70 4.68
N HIS A 75 -1.28 -7.47 4.53
CA HIS A 75 -1.25 -8.88 4.89
C HIS A 75 0.13 -9.30 5.40
N PRO A 76 0.22 -10.38 6.19
CA PRO A 76 1.52 -10.96 6.51
C PRO A 76 2.14 -11.57 5.24
N LYS A 77 3.46 -11.47 5.08
CA LYS A 77 4.21 -12.14 3.98
C LYS A 77 4.16 -13.65 4.08
N ASN A 78 4.00 -14.16 5.30
CA ASN A 78 3.97 -15.57 5.61
C ASN A 78 2.67 -15.90 6.36
N GLY A 79 1.96 -16.93 5.89
CA GLY A 79 0.72 -17.39 6.50
C GLY A 79 0.89 -18.78 7.13
N ASN A 80 0.22 -19.00 8.25
CA ASN A 80 0.00 -20.33 8.80
C ASN A 80 -1.51 -20.56 8.91
N ASP A 81 -1.92 -21.83 8.90
CA ASP A 81 -3.30 -22.33 8.99
C ASP A 81 -4.13 -21.72 10.15
N LYS A 82 -3.49 -21.06 11.11
CA LYS A 82 -4.13 -20.53 12.33
C LYS A 82 -4.36 -19.02 12.39
N MET A 83 -3.86 -18.20 11.46
CA MET A 83 -4.30 -16.79 11.35
C MET A 83 -3.73 -16.06 10.13
N LEU A 84 -4.60 -15.50 9.31
CA LEU A 84 -4.30 -14.34 8.46
C LEU A 84 -5.16 -13.18 8.95
N ASP A 85 -4.61 -12.38 9.83
CA ASP A 85 -5.25 -11.13 10.22
C ASP A 85 -4.97 -10.11 9.13
N ILE A 86 -5.87 -10.08 8.14
CA ILE A 86 -5.89 -9.08 7.07
C ILE A 86 -6.79 -7.97 7.58
N GLN A 87 -6.16 -6.92 8.09
CA GLN A 87 -6.85 -5.97 8.96
C GLN A 87 -6.91 -4.55 8.45
N ASN A 88 -6.32 -4.27 7.30
CA ASN A 88 -6.43 -2.95 6.71
C ASN A 88 -6.80 -3.13 5.25
N ILE A 89 -8.10 -3.03 4.97
CA ILE A 89 -8.54 -2.56 3.66
C ILE A 89 -9.05 -1.14 3.87
N ARG A 90 -8.37 -0.18 3.25
CA ARG A 90 -8.69 1.25 3.31
C ARG A 90 -9.37 1.63 2.01
N PHE A 91 -10.46 2.40 2.11
CA PHE A 91 -11.03 3.17 0.99
C PHE A 91 -10.90 4.65 1.36
N SER A 92 -10.19 5.43 0.56
CA SER A 92 -10.25 6.90 0.68
C SER A 92 -11.66 7.37 0.33
N GLU A 93 -12.10 8.41 1.03
CA GLU A 93 -13.45 8.95 1.07
C GLU A 93 -14.09 9.06 -0.32
N LEU A 94 -14.88 8.05 -0.72
CA LEU A 94 -16.03 8.36 -1.54
C LEU A 94 -16.83 9.36 -0.69
N SER A 95 -17.02 10.58 -1.20
CA SER A 95 -17.78 11.64 -0.53
C SER A 95 -18.98 11.09 0.25
N ASN A 96 -19.39 11.75 1.33
CA ASN A 96 -20.55 11.40 2.18
C ASN A 96 -21.87 11.05 1.43
N GLU A 97 -21.90 11.18 0.11
CA GLU A 97 -22.98 10.88 -0.82
C GLU A 97 -22.96 9.43 -1.38
N PHE A 98 -21.86 8.66 -1.25
CA PHE A 98 -21.81 7.28 -1.74
C PHE A 98 -22.07 6.25 -0.62
N PRO A 99 -22.88 5.21 -0.89
CA PRO A 99 -23.12 4.15 0.07
C PRO A 99 -21.85 3.32 0.31
N GLU A 100 -21.65 2.89 1.56
CA GLU A 100 -20.52 2.06 1.96
C GLU A 100 -20.35 0.85 1.01
N PRO A 101 -19.11 0.56 0.57
CA PRO A 101 -18.89 -0.60 -0.27
C PRO A 101 -19.25 -1.87 0.50
N ILE A 102 -19.64 -2.91 -0.22
CA ILE A 102 -19.77 -4.27 0.29
C ILE A 102 -18.58 -5.04 -0.25
N ALA A 103 -17.79 -5.60 0.65
CA ALA A 103 -16.62 -6.36 0.28
C ALA A 103 -16.61 -7.75 0.90
N TYR A 104 -16.04 -8.70 0.18
CA TYR A 104 -15.84 -10.09 0.61
C TYR A 104 -14.40 -10.49 0.34
N ILE A 105 -13.78 -11.22 1.25
CA ILE A 105 -12.45 -11.81 1.04
C ILE A 105 -12.56 -13.30 0.74
N GLY A 106 -11.63 -13.82 -0.04
CA GLY A 106 -11.39 -15.24 -0.21
C GLY A 106 -9.93 -15.55 -0.50
N ILE A 107 -9.64 -16.84 -0.68
CA ILE A 107 -8.33 -17.32 -1.14
C ILE A 107 -8.46 -17.74 -2.61
N VAL A 108 -7.56 -17.23 -3.46
CA VAL A 108 -7.59 -17.50 -4.90
C VAL A 108 -7.46 -19.00 -5.18
N GLY A 109 -8.48 -19.53 -5.87
CA GLY A 109 -8.54 -20.92 -6.31
C GLY A 109 -9.03 -21.92 -5.25
N SER A 110 -9.46 -21.47 -4.06
CA SER A 110 -10.23 -22.30 -3.13
C SER A 110 -11.70 -22.29 -3.56
N LYS A 111 -12.22 -23.45 -3.97
CA LYS A 111 -13.63 -23.58 -4.40
C LYS A 111 -14.57 -23.90 -3.24
N ASP A 112 -14.04 -24.52 -2.19
CA ASP A 112 -14.83 -25.04 -1.07
C ASP A 112 -14.90 -24.06 0.11
N GLN A 113 -14.10 -22.99 0.09
CA GLN A 113 -14.09 -22.00 1.17
C GLN A 113 -15.09 -20.87 0.89
N GLU A 114 -16.03 -20.69 1.84
CA GLU A 114 -16.97 -19.56 1.81
C GLU A 114 -16.21 -18.22 1.90
N LYS A 115 -16.61 -17.27 1.06
CA LYS A 115 -16.05 -15.92 1.10
C LYS A 115 -16.54 -15.20 2.36
N HIS A 116 -15.63 -14.58 3.08
CA HIS A 116 -15.96 -13.91 4.33
C HIS A 116 -16.29 -12.44 4.04
N LYS A 117 -17.49 -11.99 4.45
CA LYS A 117 -17.88 -10.58 4.33
C LYS A 117 -16.97 -9.72 5.22
N LEU A 118 -16.46 -8.62 4.67
CA LEU A 118 -15.75 -7.61 5.45
C LEU A 118 -16.74 -6.85 6.33
N ASP A 119 -16.40 -6.74 7.62
CA ASP A 119 -17.13 -5.87 8.54
C ASP A 119 -16.52 -4.47 8.47
N TRP A 120 -17.32 -3.50 8.01
CA TRP A 120 -16.90 -2.12 7.86
C TRP A 120 -16.92 -1.44 9.22
N GLN A 121 -15.75 -1.27 9.80
CA GLN A 121 -15.62 -0.42 10.97
C GLN A 121 -15.34 0.98 10.46
N LYS A 122 -16.31 1.87 10.62
CA LYS A 122 -16.16 3.32 10.45
C LYS A 122 -15.20 3.89 11.51
N ASP A 123 -13.96 3.41 11.55
CA ASP A 123 -12.89 4.23 12.10
C ASP A 123 -12.71 5.44 11.17
N LYS A 124 -12.16 6.53 11.68
CA LYS A 124 -11.94 7.78 10.94
C LYS A 124 -11.15 7.59 9.63
N ASP A 125 -10.38 6.49 9.54
CA ASP A 125 -9.52 6.17 8.41
C ASP A 125 -10.14 5.12 7.45
N GLY A 126 -11.38 4.67 7.66
CA GLY A 126 -12.09 3.74 6.76
C GLY A 126 -11.50 2.32 6.69
N ARG A 127 -10.88 1.84 7.78
CA ARG A 127 -10.20 0.53 7.84
C ARG A 127 -11.15 -0.63 8.09
N CYS A 128 -11.02 -1.68 7.29
CA CYS A 128 -11.73 -2.96 7.49
C CYS A 128 -10.80 -4.08 7.93
N ALA A 129 -11.27 -4.88 8.89
CA ALA A 129 -10.55 -6.02 9.41
C ALA A 129 -11.35 -7.31 9.41
N ILE A 130 -10.66 -8.42 9.10
CA ILE A 130 -11.21 -9.77 9.25
C ILE A 130 -10.45 -10.46 10.36
N LYS A 131 -11.21 -11.15 11.20
CA LYS A 131 -10.70 -12.12 12.15
C LYS A 131 -11.10 -13.49 11.63
N SER A 132 -10.15 -14.43 11.58
CA SER A 132 -10.40 -15.85 11.28
C SER A 132 -10.48 -16.27 9.80
N LEU A 133 -9.70 -15.66 8.90
CA LEU A 133 -9.39 -16.33 7.63
C LEU A 133 -8.42 -17.48 7.89
N HIS A 134 -8.83 -18.70 7.54
CA HIS A 134 -8.04 -19.93 7.68
C HIS A 134 -7.72 -20.51 6.31
N ILE A 135 -6.66 -21.31 6.20
CA ILE A 135 -6.37 -22.05 4.97
C ILE A 135 -6.73 -23.51 5.24
N SER A 136 -7.54 -24.12 4.37
CA SER A 136 -7.96 -25.51 4.57
C SER A 136 -6.78 -26.47 4.33
N GLU A 137 -6.63 -27.49 5.18
CA GLU A 137 -5.59 -28.52 5.00
C GLU A 137 -5.76 -29.29 3.66
N ASN A 138 -6.99 -29.35 3.13
CA ASN A 138 -7.30 -30.00 1.86
C ASN A 138 -6.79 -29.22 0.62
N ASP A 139 -6.78 -27.89 0.66
CA ASP A 139 -6.17 -27.05 -0.40
C ASP A 139 -4.63 -27.01 -0.28
N ASN A 140 -4.11 -27.26 0.91
CA ASN A 140 -2.71 -27.03 1.29
C ASN A 140 -1.71 -28.08 0.83
N ASN A 141 -2.14 -29.24 0.34
CA ASN A 141 -1.17 -30.30 0.03
C ASN A 141 -0.37 -30.08 -1.28
N ARG A 142 -0.54 -28.93 -1.97
CA ARG A 142 0.23 -28.63 -3.21
C ARG A 142 0.72 -27.18 -3.40
N LYS A 143 0.15 -26.16 -2.74
CA LYS A 143 0.52 -24.76 -3.01
C LYS A 143 1.50 -24.21 -1.97
N LYS A 144 2.73 -23.89 -2.42
CA LYS A 144 3.75 -23.20 -1.59
C LYS A 144 3.38 -21.75 -1.27
N TYR A 145 2.50 -21.16 -2.09
CA TYR A 145 2.05 -19.77 -2.01
C TYR A 145 0.56 -19.70 -2.34
N PHE A 146 -0.13 -18.73 -1.76
CA PHE A 146 -1.50 -18.38 -2.12
C PHE A 146 -1.63 -16.86 -2.21
N THR A 147 -2.76 -16.41 -2.75
CA THR A 147 -3.12 -15.00 -2.90
C THR A 147 -4.51 -14.79 -2.33
N LEU A 148 -4.74 -13.65 -1.68
CA LEU A 148 -6.05 -13.24 -1.21
C LEU A 148 -6.79 -12.53 -2.34
N SER A 149 -8.11 -12.69 -2.43
CA SER A 149 -8.95 -11.93 -3.35
C SER A 149 -10.02 -11.17 -2.58
N VAL A 150 -10.09 -9.87 -2.80
CA VAL A 150 -11.09 -8.96 -2.25
C VAL A 150 -12.07 -8.62 -3.37
N TYR A 151 -13.29 -9.10 -3.23
CA TYR A 151 -14.41 -8.78 -4.11
C TYR A 151 -15.06 -7.52 -3.55
N CYS A 152 -15.12 -6.45 -4.34
CA CYS A 152 -15.75 -5.21 -3.91
C CYS A 152 -16.91 -4.82 -4.81
N SER A 153 -18.00 -4.39 -4.19
CA SER A 153 -19.20 -3.89 -4.86
C SER A 153 -19.75 -2.69 -4.09
N TYR A 154 -20.56 -1.85 -4.70
CA TYR A 154 -21.25 -0.76 -4.00
C TYR A 154 -22.71 -0.70 -4.42
N LYS A 155 -23.55 -0.12 -3.56
CA LYS A 155 -24.96 0.10 -3.90
C LYS A 155 -25.06 1.29 -4.84
N THR A 156 -25.85 1.17 -5.89
CA THR A 156 -26.14 2.32 -6.75
C THR A 156 -27.36 3.07 -6.22
N SER A 157 -27.61 4.27 -6.73
CA SER A 157 -28.84 5.04 -6.46
C SER A 157 -30.11 4.34 -6.96
N MET A 158 -29.97 3.30 -7.80
CA MET A 158 -31.06 2.44 -8.23
C MET A 158 -31.32 1.32 -7.20
N PRO A 159 -32.55 1.19 -6.66
CA PRO A 159 -32.87 0.17 -5.68
C PRO A 159 -32.60 -1.25 -6.20
N GLY A 160 -31.83 -2.04 -5.45
CA GLY A 160 -31.59 -3.45 -5.74
C GLY A 160 -30.45 -3.76 -6.73
N LEU A 161 -29.82 -2.74 -7.33
CA LEU A 161 -28.68 -2.95 -8.21
C LEU A 161 -27.35 -2.70 -7.47
N LEU A 162 -26.57 -3.77 -7.33
CA LEU A 162 -25.21 -3.74 -6.81
C LEU A 162 -24.24 -3.64 -8.00
N GLN A 163 -23.42 -2.59 -8.04
CA GLN A 163 -22.37 -2.46 -9.05
C GLN A 163 -21.09 -3.08 -8.50
N THR A 164 -20.48 -3.97 -9.28
CA THR A 164 -19.23 -4.63 -8.91
C THR A 164 -18.05 -3.77 -9.39
N LEU A 165 -17.16 -3.40 -8.46
CA LEU A 165 -15.89 -2.74 -8.77
C LEU A 165 -14.87 -3.73 -9.32
N GLY A 166 -14.93 -4.98 -8.85
CA GLY A 166 -14.14 -6.09 -9.35
C GLY A 166 -13.44 -6.86 -8.25
N VAL A 167 -12.38 -7.57 -8.62
CA VAL A 167 -11.57 -8.41 -7.74
C VAL A 167 -10.17 -7.85 -7.62
N PHE A 168 -9.74 -7.61 -6.38
CA PHE A 168 -8.42 -7.07 -6.04
C PHE A 168 -7.62 -8.14 -5.32
N GLU A 169 -6.42 -8.42 -5.81
CA GLU A 169 -5.60 -9.53 -5.31
C GLU A 169 -4.48 -9.03 -4.39
N SER A 170 -4.12 -9.80 -3.36
CA SER A 170 -2.93 -9.48 -2.56
C SER A 170 -1.64 -9.83 -3.30
N LYS A 171 -0.48 -9.43 -2.75
CA LYS A 171 0.76 -10.10 -3.12
C LYS A 171 0.74 -11.55 -2.65
N ARG A 172 1.64 -12.36 -3.22
CA ARG A 172 1.77 -13.79 -2.88
C ARG A 172 2.18 -13.97 -1.42
N ILE A 173 1.43 -14.79 -0.68
CA ILE A 173 1.68 -15.14 0.71
C ILE A 173 2.28 -16.54 0.77
N LYS A 174 3.42 -16.69 1.44
CA LYS A 174 4.10 -17.98 1.60
C LYS A 174 3.44 -18.81 2.70
N VAL A 175 3.06 -20.05 2.41
CA VAL A 175 2.53 -20.97 3.42
C VAL A 175 3.69 -21.52 4.26
N ILE A 176 3.59 -21.41 5.58
CA ILE A 176 4.57 -21.95 6.53
C ILE A 176 3.90 -22.88 7.54
N SER A 177 4.45 -24.07 7.73
CA SER A 177 3.83 -25.11 8.58
C SER A 177 3.99 -24.84 10.07
N LYS A 178 5.15 -24.35 10.55
CA LYS A 178 5.44 -23.92 11.94
C LYS A 178 6.65 -22.96 11.99
N PRO A 179 6.80 -22.10 13.02
CA PRO A 179 8.03 -21.34 13.24
C PRO A 179 9.21 -22.31 13.42
N SER A 180 10.33 -22.03 12.77
CA SER A 180 11.54 -22.85 12.93
C SER A 180 12.12 -22.67 14.32
N LYS A 181 12.27 -23.77 15.07
CA LYS A 181 13.02 -23.81 16.34
C LYS A 181 14.53 -24.01 16.14
N LYS A 182 14.98 -24.28 14.92
CA LYS A 182 16.38 -24.58 14.64
C LYS A 182 17.16 -23.25 14.60
N LYS A 183 18.29 -23.18 15.32
CA LYS A 183 19.25 -22.09 15.22
C LYS A 183 19.66 -21.97 13.74
N LEU A 184 19.24 -20.89 13.10
CA LEU A 184 19.57 -20.58 11.72
C LEU A 184 20.92 -19.85 11.77
N ALA A 185 21.99 -20.60 11.52
CA ALA A 185 23.35 -20.08 11.50
C ALA A 185 23.68 -19.51 10.11
N ASN A 186 24.54 -18.49 10.09
CA ASN A 186 25.07 -17.82 8.90
C ASN A 186 26.01 -18.74 8.09
N ASN A 187 25.47 -19.73 7.38
CA ASN A 187 26.21 -20.48 6.36
C ASN A 187 25.56 -20.30 4.99
N LYS A 188 26.36 -20.01 3.97
CA LYS A 188 25.91 -19.78 2.58
C LYS A 188 24.96 -20.86 2.02
N GLN A 189 25.06 -22.10 2.51
CA GLN A 189 24.21 -23.23 2.12
C GLN A 189 22.78 -23.17 2.72
N SER A 190 22.61 -22.58 3.91
CA SER A 190 21.30 -22.42 4.55
C SER A 190 20.52 -21.22 4.00
N ASP A 191 21.20 -20.16 3.55
CA ASP A 191 20.55 -18.94 3.04
C ASP A 191 19.66 -19.20 1.80
N LEU A 192 20.08 -20.09 0.91
CA LEU A 192 19.30 -20.51 -0.27
C LEU A 192 18.02 -21.30 0.09
N LYS A 193 18.04 -22.06 1.20
CA LYS A 193 16.87 -22.82 1.69
C LYS A 193 15.94 -21.97 2.56
N ASN A 194 16.44 -20.86 3.11
CA ASN A 194 15.75 -20.01 4.08
C ASN A 194 15.23 -18.70 3.48
N GLN A 195 15.28 -18.51 2.15
CA GLN A 195 14.74 -17.32 1.50
C GLN A 195 13.27 -17.06 1.92
N GLY A 196 13.02 -15.89 2.50
CA GLY A 196 11.71 -15.48 3.02
C GLY A 196 11.33 -16.03 4.39
N ILE A 197 12.30 -16.47 5.21
CA ILE A 197 12.09 -16.86 6.62
C ILE A 197 12.75 -15.85 7.59
N ASN A 198 13.81 -15.18 7.17
CA ASN A 198 14.53 -14.20 8.00
C ASN A 198 13.99 -12.79 7.78
N ILE A 199 14.21 -11.93 8.77
CA ILE A 199 13.81 -10.52 8.71
C ILE A 199 15.03 -9.68 8.31
N GLY A 200 14.88 -8.89 7.23
CA GLY A 200 15.91 -7.99 6.74
C GLY A 200 15.73 -6.58 7.25
N SER A 201 16.83 -5.84 7.38
CA SER A 201 16.82 -4.38 7.54
C SER A 201 16.07 -3.72 6.37
N GLY A 202 15.29 -2.68 6.66
CA GLY A 202 14.47 -1.96 5.69
C GLY A 202 13.20 -2.71 5.25
N THR A 203 12.90 -3.88 5.82
CA THR A 203 11.63 -4.59 5.56
C THR A 203 10.55 -4.17 6.55
N GLU A 204 9.28 -4.28 6.13
CA GLU A 204 8.16 -4.04 7.03
C GLU A 204 7.81 -5.27 7.89
N VAL A 205 7.48 -5.03 9.15
CA VAL A 205 7.07 -6.02 10.14
C VAL A 205 5.86 -5.56 10.95
N ALA A 206 5.06 -6.52 11.43
CA ALA A 206 4.08 -6.33 12.48
C ALA A 206 4.54 -7.00 13.78
N LEU A 207 4.15 -6.40 14.91
CA LEU A 207 4.37 -6.94 16.24
C LEU A 207 3.03 -7.27 16.89
N PHE A 208 2.92 -8.46 17.46
CA PHE A 208 1.75 -8.86 18.22
C PHE A 208 2.09 -9.71 19.43
N SER A 209 1.29 -9.59 20.49
CA SER A 209 1.39 -10.43 21.68
C SER A 209 0.14 -11.28 21.85
N ARG A 210 0.35 -12.56 22.19
CA ARG A 210 -0.70 -13.50 22.57
C ARG A 210 -0.40 -14.06 23.95
N VAL A 211 -1.14 -13.58 24.93
CA VAL A 211 -1.10 -14.11 26.30
C VAL A 211 -1.48 -15.59 26.26
N ARG A 212 -0.59 -16.47 26.74
CA ARG A 212 -0.79 -17.92 26.84
C ARG A 212 -1.28 -18.60 25.55
N SER A 213 -0.89 -18.06 24.38
CA SER A 213 -1.30 -18.58 23.06
C SER A 213 -2.82 -18.50 22.77
N GLN A 214 -3.58 -17.67 23.49
CA GLN A 214 -4.99 -17.44 23.23
C GLN A 214 -5.18 -16.39 22.13
N THR A 215 -6.05 -16.65 21.16
CA THR A 215 -6.31 -15.75 20.02
C THR A 215 -7.23 -14.58 20.39
N THR A 216 -8.16 -14.78 21.33
CA THR A 216 -9.17 -13.78 21.72
C THR A 216 -8.58 -12.51 22.34
N ASN A 217 -7.42 -12.61 22.98
CA ASN A 217 -6.77 -11.47 23.65
C ASN A 217 -5.49 -11.03 22.94
N THR A 218 -5.40 -11.24 21.62
CA THR A 218 -4.25 -10.76 20.85
C THR A 218 -4.19 -9.23 20.91
N ARG A 219 -2.99 -8.68 21.09
CA ARG A 219 -2.71 -7.25 21.00
C ARG A 219 -1.66 -7.01 19.94
N TYR A 220 -1.89 -6.01 19.11
CA TYR A 220 -1.02 -5.60 18.02
C TYR A 220 -0.42 -4.25 18.35
N LEU A 221 0.87 -4.07 18.07
CA LEU A 221 1.45 -2.75 18.07
C LEU A 221 0.84 -1.96 16.90
N PHE A 222 0.40 -0.73 17.18
CA PHE A 222 -0.29 0.11 16.23
C PHE A 222 -0.12 1.59 16.58
N VAL A 223 -0.28 2.48 15.60
CA VAL A 223 -0.28 3.94 15.82
C VAL A 223 -1.71 4.45 15.71
N LYS A 224 -2.20 5.07 16.79
CA LYS A 224 -3.51 5.73 16.83
C LYS A 224 -3.38 7.10 17.46
N ASP A 225 -3.97 8.11 16.82
CA ASP A 225 -4.00 9.50 17.32
C ASP A 225 -2.60 10.03 17.68
N GLY A 226 -1.62 9.74 16.84
CA GLY A 226 -0.22 10.16 17.02
C GLY A 226 0.53 9.44 18.15
N LYS A 227 0.01 8.30 18.64
CA LYS A 227 0.61 7.54 19.74
C LYS A 227 0.68 6.06 19.43
N PHE A 228 1.73 5.40 19.94
CA PHE A 228 1.83 3.95 19.93
C PHE A 228 0.88 3.35 20.96
N VAL A 229 0.09 2.36 20.51
CA VAL A 229 -0.91 1.66 21.31
C VAL A 229 -0.84 0.15 21.06
N ALA A 230 -1.30 -0.62 22.04
CA ALA A 230 -1.58 -2.04 21.92
C ALA A 230 -3.04 -2.23 21.52
N ASN A 231 -3.30 -2.33 20.22
CA ASN A 231 -4.64 -2.40 19.64
C ASN A 231 -5.14 -3.85 19.56
N SER A 232 -6.45 -4.08 19.71
CA SER A 232 -7.06 -5.42 19.69
C SER A 232 -7.68 -5.80 18.32
N LYS A 233 -7.59 -4.91 17.34
CA LYS A 233 -8.30 -5.00 16.05
C LYS A 233 -7.46 -4.70 14.83
N PHE A 234 -6.49 -3.79 14.93
CA PHE A 234 -5.64 -3.36 13.83
C PHE A 234 -4.18 -3.49 14.23
N TRP A 235 -3.34 -3.85 13.28
CA TRP A 235 -1.89 -3.89 13.45
C TRP A 235 -1.22 -2.84 12.56
N GLY A 236 -0.09 -2.33 13.04
CA GLY A 236 0.73 -1.36 12.31
C GLY A 236 1.83 -2.07 11.52
N SER A 237 2.16 -1.53 10.35
CA SER A 237 3.29 -1.98 9.55
C SER A 237 4.47 -1.08 9.88
N PHE A 238 5.55 -1.63 10.43
CA PHE A 238 6.72 -0.88 10.87
C PHE A 238 7.92 -1.29 10.04
N THR A 239 8.59 -0.33 9.41
CA THR A 239 9.89 -0.56 8.78
C THR A 239 10.92 -0.76 9.89
N ILE A 240 11.56 -1.93 9.92
CA ILE A 240 12.61 -2.25 10.89
C ILE A 240 13.99 -1.98 10.29
N HIS A 241 14.74 -1.05 10.89
CA HIS A 241 16.07 -0.67 10.47
C HIS A 241 17.12 -1.23 11.42
N LEU A 242 18.15 -1.89 10.86
CA LEU A 242 19.35 -2.27 11.59
C LEU A 242 20.25 -1.04 11.77
N ILE A 243 20.58 -0.69 13.01
CA ILE A 243 21.40 0.48 13.29
C ILE A 243 22.88 0.12 13.25
N ASP A 244 23.67 1.01 12.65
CA ASP A 244 25.13 0.86 12.66
C ASP A 244 25.71 1.29 14.02
N ASP A 245 25.91 0.31 14.90
CA ASP A 245 26.59 0.47 16.19
C ASP A 245 28.10 0.61 15.97
N GLN A 246 28.54 1.79 15.52
CA GLN A 246 29.96 2.13 15.48
C GLN A 246 30.38 2.64 16.88
N PRO A 247 31.29 1.96 17.59
CA PRO A 247 31.63 2.23 18.99
C PRO A 247 32.39 3.56 19.24
N GLN A 248 32.44 4.47 18.26
CA GLN A 248 33.17 5.74 18.32
C GLN A 248 32.32 6.97 17.95
N ASP A 249 31.02 6.82 17.69
CA ASP A 249 30.18 7.98 17.38
C ASP A 249 29.77 8.66 18.70
N GLU A 250 30.47 9.74 19.09
CA GLU A 250 30.11 10.56 20.26
C GLU A 250 28.70 11.19 20.16
N ARG A 251 28.05 11.03 18.99
CA ARG A 251 26.66 11.45 18.71
C ARG A 251 25.64 10.32 18.77
N PHE A 252 25.99 9.15 19.33
CA PHE A 252 25.02 8.07 19.50
C PHE A 252 23.95 8.46 20.53
N ASP A 253 22.83 8.97 20.02
CA ASP A 253 21.63 9.27 20.78
C ASP A 253 20.54 8.25 20.41
N PRO A 254 20.14 7.36 21.34
CA PRO A 254 19.07 6.37 21.13
C PRO A 254 17.71 6.97 20.76
N ASP A 255 17.50 8.26 21.05
CA ASP A 255 16.26 8.99 20.80
C ASP A 255 16.37 9.95 19.61
N ALA A 256 17.51 9.99 18.90
CA ALA A 256 17.70 10.86 17.73
C ALA A 256 16.77 10.49 16.57
N ASP A 257 16.27 11.51 15.85
CA ASP A 257 15.43 11.36 14.67
C ASP A 257 16.22 10.86 13.45
N ASP A 258 17.46 11.35 13.28
CA ASP A 258 18.39 10.93 12.22
C ASP A 258 19.28 9.76 12.69
N PHE A 259 19.46 8.75 11.83
CA PHE A 259 20.21 7.53 12.18
C PHE A 259 20.80 6.85 10.95
N HIS A 260 21.94 6.17 11.15
CA HIS A 260 22.61 5.41 10.11
C HIS A 260 22.07 3.98 10.06
N VAL A 261 21.60 3.57 8.88
CA VAL A 261 21.04 2.24 8.64
C VAL A 261 22.09 1.34 7.98
N ARG A 262 22.15 0.10 8.44
CA ARG A 262 22.97 -0.97 7.86
C ARG A 262 22.09 -1.96 7.11
N ASP A 263 22.56 -2.45 5.97
CA ASP A 263 21.93 -3.56 5.27
C ASP A 263 22.26 -4.91 5.94
N GLY A 264 21.37 -5.90 5.76
CA GLY A 264 21.56 -7.26 6.23
C GLY A 264 20.35 -7.83 6.96
N PHE A 265 20.51 -9.04 7.50
CA PHE A 265 19.49 -9.67 8.34
C PHE A 265 19.57 -9.17 9.78
N ILE A 266 18.43 -9.02 10.42
CA ILE A 266 18.34 -8.67 11.83
C ILE A 266 18.72 -9.90 12.66
N ASN A 267 19.74 -9.76 13.52
CA ASN A 267 20.15 -10.79 14.46
C ASN A 267 19.76 -10.41 15.89
N TYR A 268 19.52 -11.40 16.76
CA TYR A 268 19.31 -11.13 18.18
C TYR A 268 20.54 -10.46 18.80
N GLY A 269 20.29 -9.45 19.64
CA GLY A 269 21.30 -8.58 20.25
C GLY A 269 21.66 -7.34 19.42
N SER A 270 21.16 -7.24 18.18
CA SER A 270 21.31 -6.04 17.35
C SER A 270 20.45 -4.88 17.85
N ILE A 271 20.91 -3.66 17.57
CA ILE A 271 20.13 -2.43 17.78
C ILE A 271 19.25 -2.18 16.57
N VAL A 272 17.96 -1.95 16.81
CA VAL A 272 16.98 -1.69 15.77
C VAL A 272 16.19 -0.43 16.06
N LYS A 273 15.78 0.26 14.99
CA LYS A 273 14.80 1.35 15.04
C LYS A 273 13.60 0.98 14.19
N MET A 274 12.39 1.20 14.71
CA MET A 274 11.14 0.86 14.04
C MET A 274 10.36 2.13 13.72
N VAL A 275 9.97 2.29 12.46
CA VAL A 275 9.24 3.46 11.95
C VAL A 275 7.92 3.00 11.36
N ASP A 276 6.80 3.56 11.81
CA ASP A 276 5.47 3.27 11.26
C ASP A 276 5.39 3.74 9.81
N SER A 277 5.04 2.84 8.88
CA SER A 277 5.09 3.14 7.45
C SER A 277 3.99 4.07 6.96
N VAL A 278 2.97 4.33 7.79
CA VAL A 278 1.86 5.24 7.47
C VAL A 278 2.08 6.63 8.06
N SER A 279 2.34 6.73 9.37
CA SER A 279 2.47 8.02 10.06
C SER A 279 3.90 8.58 10.10
N GLY A 280 4.91 7.75 9.83
CA GLY A 280 6.32 8.11 9.98
C GLY A 280 6.79 8.21 11.43
N LEU A 281 5.93 7.94 12.42
CA LEU A 281 6.33 7.95 13.83
C LEU A 281 7.29 6.80 14.12
N ALA A 282 8.35 7.09 14.89
CA ALA A 282 9.37 6.12 15.26
C ALA A 282 9.30 5.76 16.74
N LEU A 283 9.58 4.49 17.05
CA LEU A 283 9.95 4.07 18.39
C LEU A 283 11.43 4.40 18.66
N PRO A 284 11.83 4.60 19.93
CA PRO A 284 13.23 4.72 20.31
C PRO A 284 14.07 3.54 19.82
N MET A 285 15.38 3.74 19.69
CA MET A 285 16.29 2.64 19.39
C MET A 285 16.28 1.62 20.53
N MET A 286 16.15 0.35 20.17
CA MET A 286 16.04 -0.76 21.12
C MET A 286 16.87 -1.95 20.67
N ARG A 287 17.33 -2.75 21.64
CA ARG A 287 17.97 -4.03 21.36
C ARG A 287 16.92 -5.13 21.24
N ILE A 288 16.94 -5.87 20.13
CA ILE A 288 16.04 -7.02 19.95
C ILE A 288 16.62 -8.26 20.66
N CYS A 289 15.89 -8.78 21.63
CA CYS A 289 16.29 -9.91 22.46
C CYS A 289 15.45 -11.15 22.19
N LYS A 290 16.06 -12.32 22.32
CA LYS A 290 15.37 -13.60 22.10
C LYS A 290 14.57 -14.00 23.33
N VAL A 291 13.34 -14.47 23.13
CA VAL A 291 12.53 -15.06 24.20
C VAL A 291 12.51 -16.58 24.03
N GLU A 292 13.02 -17.28 25.03
CA GLU A 292 13.08 -18.74 25.11
C GLU A 292 12.19 -19.26 26.22
N LYS A 293 11.76 -20.51 26.13
CA LYS A 293 10.95 -21.15 27.18
C LYS A 293 11.86 -22.01 28.06
N CYS A 294 12.06 -21.60 29.31
CA CYS A 294 12.84 -22.31 30.32
C CYS A 294 11.90 -22.85 31.40
N ASN A 295 11.87 -24.18 31.60
CA ASN A 295 11.07 -24.83 32.65
C ASN A 295 9.58 -24.45 32.69
N GLY A 296 9.00 -24.11 31.53
CA GLY A 296 7.60 -23.68 31.42
C GLY A 296 7.39 -22.17 31.44
N THR A 297 8.38 -21.39 31.83
CA THR A 297 8.38 -19.93 31.90
C THR A 297 9.07 -19.33 30.68
N ASP A 298 8.50 -18.26 30.12
CA ASP A 298 9.14 -17.51 29.04
C ASP A 298 10.20 -16.57 29.65
N VAL A 299 11.42 -16.62 29.12
CA VAL A 299 12.62 -15.96 29.63
C VAL A 299 13.30 -15.24 28.47
N VAL A 300 13.69 -13.98 28.68
CA VAL A 300 14.46 -13.20 27.72
C VAL A 300 15.96 -13.41 27.94
N VAL A 301 16.69 -13.62 26.85
CA VAL A 301 18.15 -13.74 26.84
C VAL A 301 18.72 -12.40 26.36
N ILE A 302 19.50 -11.73 27.22
CA ILE A 302 20.14 -10.46 26.89
C ILE A 302 21.60 -10.73 26.52
N ASN A 303 21.91 -10.53 25.25
CA ASN A 303 23.27 -10.59 24.72
C ASN A 303 23.75 -9.17 24.40
N ASP A 304 24.99 -8.83 24.78
CA ASP A 304 25.62 -7.60 24.34
C ASP A 304 26.19 -7.83 22.93
N GLY A 305 25.56 -7.21 21.94
CA GLY A 305 25.98 -7.29 20.54
C GLY A 305 25.36 -8.45 19.76
N ASP A 306 25.80 -8.58 18.50
CA ASP A 306 25.24 -9.54 17.55
C ASP A 306 25.52 -10.99 17.97
N SER A 307 24.46 -11.73 18.33
CA SER A 307 24.55 -13.15 18.68
C SER A 307 24.85 -14.09 17.51
N GLY A 308 24.81 -13.59 16.27
CA GLY A 308 24.88 -14.36 15.03
C GLY A 308 23.65 -15.23 14.76
N GLU A 309 22.61 -15.16 15.61
CA GLU A 309 21.33 -15.84 15.40
C GLU A 309 20.32 -14.87 14.78
N GLN A 310 19.89 -15.19 13.56
CA GLN A 310 18.93 -14.39 12.79
C GLN A 310 17.52 -14.47 13.39
N VAL A 311 16.83 -13.32 13.39
CA VAL A 311 15.41 -13.22 13.75
C VAL A 311 14.59 -13.77 12.58
N SER A 312 13.71 -14.74 12.88
CA SER A 312 12.86 -15.37 11.88
C SER A 312 11.38 -15.08 12.09
N GLN A 313 10.58 -15.33 11.04
CA GLN A 313 9.13 -15.21 11.07
C GLN A 313 8.51 -15.95 12.27
N LEU A 314 7.59 -15.28 12.97
CA LEU A 314 6.83 -15.79 14.11
C LEU A 314 7.68 -16.16 15.34
N HIS A 315 8.92 -15.68 15.43
CA HIS A 315 9.69 -15.79 16.66
C HIS A 315 9.14 -14.88 17.75
N LYS A 316 9.32 -15.33 19.01
CA LYS A 316 9.07 -14.50 20.20
C LYS A 316 10.33 -13.72 20.53
N CYS A 317 10.17 -12.41 20.72
CA CYS A 317 11.25 -11.49 21.01
C CYS A 317 10.80 -10.45 22.05
N GLY A 318 11.77 -9.81 22.69
CA GLY A 318 11.59 -8.65 23.55
C GLY A 318 12.41 -7.48 23.00
N PHE A 319 12.00 -6.25 23.31
CA PHE A 319 12.72 -5.05 22.89
C PHE A 319 13.23 -4.32 24.13
N GLN A 320 14.54 -4.37 24.35
CA GLN A 320 15.22 -3.75 25.48
C GLN A 320 15.55 -2.29 25.15
N MET A 321 15.19 -1.36 26.03
CA MET A 321 15.60 0.04 25.92
C MET A 321 17.12 0.17 26.12
N LEU A 322 17.77 1.02 25.34
CA LEU A 322 19.21 1.29 25.50
C LEU A 322 19.53 2.17 26.70
N SER A 323 18.55 2.95 27.19
CA SER A 323 18.68 3.83 28.36
C SER A 323 18.64 3.12 29.71
N GLY A 324 18.29 1.83 29.73
CA GLY A 324 18.21 1.04 30.96
C GLY A 324 19.59 0.70 31.51
N ALA A 325 19.81 0.90 32.81
CA ALA A 325 21.03 0.42 33.47
C ALA A 325 21.11 -1.13 33.40
N GLU A 326 22.32 -1.71 33.33
CA GLU A 326 22.49 -3.17 33.26
C GLU A 326 21.79 -3.91 34.42
N SER A 327 21.76 -3.30 35.60
CA SER A 327 21.09 -3.83 36.79
C SER A 327 19.55 -3.79 36.74
N ARG A 328 18.97 -3.03 35.80
CA ARG A 328 17.52 -2.80 35.62
C ARG A 328 17.18 -2.69 34.15
N PRO A 329 17.23 -3.81 33.40
CA PRO A 329 16.95 -3.78 31.98
C PRO A 329 15.46 -3.43 31.77
N LEU A 330 15.22 -2.31 31.09
CA LEU A 330 13.89 -1.83 30.72
C LEU A 330 13.49 -2.44 29.37
N PHE A 331 12.24 -2.87 29.26
CA PHE A 331 11.67 -3.42 28.03
C PHE A 331 10.41 -2.68 27.60
N MET A 332 10.20 -2.62 26.29
CA MET A 332 8.93 -2.19 25.72
C MET A 332 7.84 -3.20 26.05
N CYS A 333 6.83 -2.73 26.78
CA CYS A 333 5.72 -3.51 27.28
C CYS A 333 4.40 -2.79 26.95
N PHE A 334 3.29 -3.50 26.96
CA PHE A 334 1.97 -2.88 26.98
C PHE A 334 1.25 -3.14 28.30
N ASN A 335 0.52 -2.12 28.77
CA ASN A 335 -0.41 -2.23 29.89
C ASN A 335 -1.78 -1.68 29.46
N GLY A 336 -2.76 -2.58 29.32
CA GLY A 336 -4.01 -2.26 28.66
C GLY A 336 -3.78 -1.95 27.18
N GLU A 337 -4.06 -0.72 26.77
CA GLU A 337 -3.80 -0.21 25.41
C GLU A 337 -2.52 0.64 25.33
N ASN A 338 -1.91 0.99 26.46
CA ASN A 338 -0.77 1.90 26.48
C ASN A 338 0.55 1.14 26.31
N ILE A 339 1.43 1.66 25.46
CA ILE A 339 2.83 1.22 25.38
C ILE A 339 3.64 1.93 26.47
N VAL A 340 4.37 1.16 27.27
CA VAL A 340 5.12 1.61 28.45
C VAL A 340 6.48 0.93 28.50
N GLN A 341 7.42 1.53 29.24
CA GLN A 341 8.70 0.90 29.57
C GLN A 341 8.61 0.24 30.94
N GLN A 342 9.09 -1.00 31.05
CA GLN A 342 8.99 -1.73 32.32
C GLN A 342 10.27 -2.50 32.63
N ASP A 343 10.69 -2.43 33.89
CA ASP A 343 11.79 -3.19 34.46
C ASP A 343 11.39 -4.67 34.62
N VAL A 344 12.21 -5.55 34.07
CA VAL A 344 12.03 -7.00 34.09
C VAL A 344 12.90 -7.65 35.19
N GLY A 345 13.92 -6.95 35.70
CA GLY A 345 14.86 -7.45 36.71
C GLY A 345 14.32 -7.46 38.14
N ASN A 346 13.25 -6.71 38.44
CA ASN A 346 12.78 -6.51 39.81
C ASN A 346 11.62 -7.42 40.24
N ASP A 347 11.16 -8.34 39.37
CA ASP A 347 10.14 -9.33 39.73
C ASP A 347 10.76 -10.47 40.57
N ARG A 348 11.07 -10.14 41.82
CA ARG A 348 11.69 -11.04 42.80
C ARG A 348 10.77 -12.19 43.26
N SER A 349 9.54 -12.27 42.75
CA SER A 349 8.54 -13.27 43.16
C SER A 349 8.94 -14.71 42.82
N PHE A 350 9.94 -14.91 41.95
CA PHE A 350 10.49 -16.22 41.59
C PHE A 350 11.91 -16.50 42.12
N VAL A 351 12.52 -15.60 42.89
CA VAL A 351 13.95 -15.66 43.28
C VAL A 351 14.23 -16.62 44.46
N ALA A 352 13.31 -17.51 44.80
CA ALA A 352 13.52 -18.43 45.91
C ALA A 352 14.41 -19.65 45.59
N ASN A 353 14.67 -20.00 44.31
CA ASN A 353 15.42 -21.22 43.98
C ASN A 353 16.39 -21.17 42.79
N ASP A 354 16.54 -20.05 42.08
CA ASP A 354 17.11 -20.08 40.72
C ASP A 354 18.13 -18.96 40.44
N GLY A 355 19.09 -18.79 41.35
CA GLY A 355 20.22 -17.84 41.23
C GLY A 355 21.12 -18.06 40.01
N GLN A 356 20.87 -19.09 39.21
CA GLN A 356 21.62 -19.44 38.01
C GLN A 356 21.18 -18.65 36.76
N PHE A 357 19.92 -18.16 36.71
CA PHE A 357 19.41 -17.39 35.57
C PHE A 357 19.99 -15.97 35.49
N MET A 358 20.15 -15.30 36.63
CA MET A 358 20.78 -13.97 36.68
C MET A 358 22.25 -14.01 36.24
N ALA A 359 22.96 -15.11 36.54
CA ALA A 359 24.35 -15.31 36.14
C ALA A 359 24.51 -15.51 34.61
N ASP A 360 23.49 -16.04 33.92
CA ASP A 360 23.47 -16.25 32.46
C ASP A 360 22.71 -15.13 31.71
N ARG A 361 22.48 -13.98 32.36
CA ARG A 361 21.73 -12.82 31.80
C ARG A 361 20.36 -13.19 31.23
N ARG A 362 19.71 -14.14 31.89
CA ARG A 362 18.37 -14.63 31.58
C ARG A 362 17.37 -14.05 32.58
N TYR A 363 16.35 -13.36 32.07
CA TYR A 363 15.34 -12.70 32.91
C TYR A 363 13.93 -13.19 32.58
N PRO A 364 13.08 -13.49 33.57
CA PRO A 364 11.69 -13.89 33.31
C PRO A 364 10.94 -12.72 32.68
N ILE A 365 10.36 -12.89 31.49
CA ILE A 365 9.69 -11.80 30.77
C ILE A 365 8.18 -11.83 31.01
N ARG A 366 7.58 -10.64 31.19
CA ARG A 366 6.13 -10.49 31.35
C ARG A 366 5.42 -10.72 30.01
N ASP A 367 4.19 -11.23 30.08
CA ASP A 367 3.34 -11.44 28.90
C ASP A 367 3.19 -10.17 28.03
N GLY A 368 3.15 -8.99 28.67
CA GLY A 368 3.03 -7.69 28.00
C GLY A 368 4.31 -7.20 27.30
N ALA A 369 5.48 -7.76 27.64
CA ALA A 369 6.77 -7.42 27.04
C ALA A 369 7.24 -8.45 25.99
N GLN A 370 6.51 -9.56 25.86
CA GLN A 370 6.76 -10.57 24.86
C GLN A 370 6.00 -10.24 23.57
N TRP A 371 6.75 -10.01 22.49
CA TRP A 371 6.22 -9.73 21.17
C TRP A 371 6.54 -10.86 20.20
N THR A 372 5.64 -11.11 19.27
CA THR A 372 5.84 -12.00 18.13
C THR A 372 6.01 -11.13 16.91
N ILE A 373 7.09 -11.35 16.17
CA ILE A 373 7.44 -10.56 14.99
C ILE A 373 7.12 -11.32 13.71
N ILE A 374 6.56 -10.63 12.72
CA ILE A 374 6.24 -11.19 11.41
C ILE A 374 6.39 -10.12 10.34
N SER A 375 6.97 -10.47 9.20
CA SER A 375 7.08 -9.56 8.05
C SER A 375 5.72 -9.37 7.37
N THR A 376 5.49 -8.15 6.91
CA THR A 376 4.24 -7.71 6.29
C THR A 376 4.48 -7.25 4.87
N ASP A 377 3.42 -7.24 4.08
CA ASP A 377 3.39 -6.65 2.76
C ASP A 377 2.07 -5.92 2.53
N THR A 378 2.14 -4.96 1.63
CA THR A 378 1.01 -4.10 1.27
C THR A 378 0.96 -4.00 -0.25
N ILE A 379 -0.24 -4.09 -0.79
CA ILE A 379 -0.55 -3.71 -2.17
C ILE A 379 -1.57 -2.59 -2.15
N GLN A 380 -1.32 -1.56 -2.95
CA GLN A 380 -2.21 -0.41 -3.11
C GLN A 380 -2.72 -0.40 -4.54
N TYR A 381 -4.04 -0.35 -4.67
CA TYR A 381 -4.76 -0.11 -5.91
C TYR A 381 -5.32 1.31 -5.89
N ARG A 382 -5.21 2.00 -7.01
CA ARG A 382 -5.66 3.39 -7.14
C ARG A 382 -6.39 3.56 -8.45
N PHE A 383 -7.61 4.07 -8.39
CA PHE A 383 -8.43 4.31 -9.56
C PHE A 383 -9.39 5.48 -9.35
N PHE A 384 -9.86 6.07 -10.45
CA PHE A 384 -10.89 7.12 -10.43
C PHE A 384 -11.76 7.03 -11.67
N GLU A 385 -13.08 7.09 -11.48
CA GLU A 385 -14.07 7.08 -12.56
C GLU A 385 -14.34 8.52 -13.03
N ALA A 386 -13.57 9.02 -14.00
CA ALA A 386 -13.53 10.45 -14.28
C ALA A 386 -14.76 11.02 -14.99
N LEU A 387 -15.51 10.20 -15.73
CA LEU A 387 -16.63 10.65 -16.55
C LEU A 387 -18.00 10.34 -15.92
N ARG A 388 -18.17 9.09 -15.47
CA ARG A 388 -19.40 8.55 -14.89
C ARG A 388 -19.09 7.20 -14.24
N PRO A 389 -19.95 6.70 -13.35
CA PRO A 389 -19.91 5.31 -12.94
C PRO A 389 -19.89 4.38 -14.17
N VAL A 390 -18.86 3.56 -14.27
CA VAL A 390 -18.67 2.65 -15.39
C VAL A 390 -19.56 1.43 -15.25
N GLN A 391 -20.03 0.90 -16.39
CA GLN A 391 -20.88 -0.29 -16.41
C GLN A 391 -20.07 -1.57 -16.16
N ASN A 392 -18.79 -1.56 -16.56
CA ASN A 392 -17.87 -2.68 -16.41
C ASN A 392 -17.08 -2.56 -15.11
N GLU A 393 -16.55 -3.68 -14.62
CA GLU A 393 -15.66 -3.70 -13.46
C GLU A 393 -14.43 -2.80 -13.71
N VAL A 394 -13.97 -2.13 -12.65
CA VAL A 394 -12.74 -1.34 -12.67
C VAL A 394 -11.51 -2.26 -12.65
N ALA A 395 -11.61 -3.42 -12.00
CA ALA A 395 -10.60 -4.46 -12.07
C ALA A 395 -10.60 -5.18 -13.43
N PRO A 396 -9.47 -5.75 -13.88
CA PRO A 396 -8.18 -5.76 -13.19
C PRO A 396 -7.51 -4.39 -13.24
N VAL A 397 -6.91 -3.96 -12.12
CA VAL A 397 -6.22 -2.66 -12.05
C VAL A 397 -4.78 -2.86 -12.52
N PRO A 398 -4.32 -2.17 -13.57
CA PRO A 398 -2.96 -2.32 -14.06
C PRO A 398 -1.96 -1.76 -13.03
N ILE A 399 -0.89 -2.51 -12.75
CA ILE A 399 0.18 -2.06 -11.86
C ILE A 399 1.47 -1.98 -12.65
N VAL A 400 2.14 -0.84 -12.56
CA VAL A 400 3.45 -0.61 -13.17
C VAL A 400 4.53 -0.83 -12.13
N THR A 401 5.47 -1.73 -12.40
CA THR A 401 6.58 -2.05 -11.50
C THR A 401 7.87 -1.33 -11.88
N SER A 402 8.12 -1.14 -13.18
CA SER A 402 9.28 -0.39 -13.65
C SER A 402 9.02 0.27 -15.01
N LEU A 403 9.86 1.25 -15.31
CA LEU A 403 9.82 2.03 -16.54
C LEU A 403 11.23 2.07 -17.13
N ASP A 404 11.35 1.63 -18.39
CA ASP A 404 12.61 1.62 -19.12
C ASP A 404 12.49 2.53 -20.36
N MET A 405 13.41 3.49 -20.49
CA MET A 405 13.41 4.45 -21.60
C MET A 405 14.39 4.01 -22.68
N HIS A 406 13.93 4.01 -23.92
CA HIS A 406 14.72 3.68 -25.09
C HIS A 406 14.70 4.84 -26.08
N SER A 407 15.87 5.15 -26.64
CA SER A 407 15.96 6.06 -27.79
C SER A 407 16.65 5.35 -28.95
N THR A 408 16.08 5.51 -30.14
CA THR A 408 16.71 5.09 -31.39
C THR A 408 17.86 6.00 -31.79
N ASP A 409 17.89 7.24 -31.28
CA ASP A 409 18.94 8.23 -31.53
C ASP A 409 19.23 9.01 -30.22
N PRO A 410 20.45 8.95 -29.66
CA PRO A 410 20.78 9.69 -28.43
C PRO A 410 20.77 11.21 -28.61
N THR A 411 20.71 11.73 -29.84
CA THR A 411 20.74 13.16 -30.16
C THR A 411 19.37 13.75 -30.51
N SER A 412 18.34 12.92 -30.70
CA SER A 412 17.01 13.34 -31.09
C SER A 412 15.94 12.66 -30.23
N SER A 413 15.00 13.44 -29.71
CA SER A 413 13.80 12.89 -29.05
C SER A 413 12.83 12.23 -30.04
N SER A 414 13.10 12.33 -31.36
CA SER A 414 12.26 11.76 -32.41
C SER A 414 12.49 10.25 -32.48
N GLY A 415 11.55 9.48 -31.94
CA GLY A 415 11.61 8.01 -31.90
C GLY A 415 11.93 7.43 -30.53
N ALA A 416 12.08 8.27 -29.50
CA ALA A 416 12.19 7.80 -28.12
C ALA A 416 10.86 7.18 -27.66
N TYR A 417 10.93 6.05 -26.98
CA TYR A 417 9.78 5.35 -26.44
C TYR A 417 10.09 4.80 -25.05
N VAL A 418 9.03 4.53 -24.31
CA VAL A 418 9.07 4.00 -22.95
C VAL A 418 8.42 2.64 -22.93
N GLU A 419 9.08 1.68 -22.29
CA GLU A 419 8.53 0.37 -21.93
C GLU A 419 8.10 0.41 -20.47
N LEU A 420 6.82 0.13 -20.24
CA LEU A 420 6.25 -0.07 -18.92
C LEU A 420 6.18 -1.56 -18.65
N ASN A 421 6.89 -2.00 -17.62
CA ASN A 421 6.85 -3.36 -17.13
C ASN A 421 5.94 -3.42 -15.90
N GLY A 422 5.13 -4.47 -15.80
CA GLY A 422 4.12 -4.56 -14.76
C GLY A 422 3.24 -5.79 -14.86
N HIS A 423 2.00 -5.66 -14.42
CA HIS A 423 1.00 -6.71 -14.53
C HIS A 423 -0.39 -6.14 -14.81
N ASP A 424 -1.26 -7.01 -15.32
CA ASP A 424 -2.66 -6.73 -15.64
C ASP A 424 -2.88 -5.62 -16.69
N PHE A 425 -1.95 -5.49 -17.64
CA PHE A 425 -2.18 -4.63 -18.80
C PHE A 425 -3.15 -5.27 -19.79
N TYR A 426 -3.87 -4.41 -20.52
CA TYR A 426 -4.83 -4.83 -21.53
C TYR A 426 -4.98 -3.78 -22.64
N PRO A 427 -5.52 -4.15 -23.82
CA PRO A 427 -5.40 -3.35 -25.05
C PRO A 427 -6.07 -1.97 -25.04
N ASN A 428 -7.08 -1.74 -24.20
CA ASN A 428 -7.79 -0.47 -24.12
C ASN A 428 -7.20 0.53 -23.11
N LEU A 429 -5.95 0.31 -22.67
CA LEU A 429 -5.18 1.28 -21.88
C LEU A 429 -4.42 2.26 -22.77
N GLN A 430 -4.40 3.51 -22.36
CA GLN A 430 -3.57 4.57 -22.92
C GLN A 430 -2.71 5.20 -21.82
N ALA A 431 -1.41 5.38 -22.06
CA ALA A 431 -0.55 6.15 -21.19
C ALA A 431 -0.81 7.66 -21.36
N TRP A 432 -0.81 8.39 -20.25
CA TRP A 432 -0.96 9.84 -20.19
C TRP A 432 0.18 10.42 -19.37
N LEU A 433 0.84 11.44 -19.92
CA LEU A 433 1.82 12.26 -19.20
C LEU A 433 1.18 13.60 -18.86
N GLY A 434 0.91 13.83 -17.58
CA GLY A 434 0.03 14.93 -17.16
C GLY A 434 -1.34 14.82 -17.85
N SER A 435 -1.80 15.91 -18.48
CA SER A 435 -3.02 15.94 -19.30
C SER A 435 -2.83 15.56 -20.76
N THR A 436 -1.63 15.10 -21.17
CA THR A 436 -1.34 14.77 -22.56
C THR A 436 -1.42 13.25 -22.81
N PRO A 437 -2.35 12.76 -23.67
CA PRO A 437 -2.41 11.35 -24.04
C PRO A 437 -1.23 10.96 -24.95
N MET A 438 -0.62 9.82 -24.67
CA MET A 438 0.53 9.30 -25.41
C MET A 438 0.12 8.20 -26.41
N PRO A 439 0.76 8.13 -27.59
CA PRO A 439 0.59 6.99 -28.49
C PRO A 439 1.06 5.70 -27.81
N THR A 440 0.12 4.82 -27.48
CA THR A 440 0.34 3.62 -26.65
C THR A 440 0.08 2.35 -27.46
N THR A 441 0.97 1.37 -27.31
CA THR A 441 0.91 0.04 -27.93
C THR A 441 0.89 -1.02 -26.84
N PHE A 442 -0.14 -1.85 -26.84
CA PHE A 442 -0.20 -3.04 -25.99
C PHE A 442 0.67 -4.15 -26.58
N VAL A 443 1.61 -4.65 -25.78
CA VAL A 443 2.47 -5.78 -26.16
C VAL A 443 1.89 -7.07 -25.57
N ASN A 444 1.76 -7.12 -24.25
CA ASN A 444 1.17 -8.25 -23.51
C ASN A 444 0.71 -7.79 -22.11
N LYS A 445 0.22 -8.72 -21.28
CA LYS A 445 -0.29 -8.42 -19.93
C LYS A 445 0.74 -7.88 -18.95
N GLU A 446 2.03 -7.99 -19.26
CA GLU A 446 3.16 -7.57 -18.43
C GLU A 446 3.92 -6.37 -19.02
N MET A 447 3.62 -6.00 -20.28
CA MET A 447 4.32 -4.93 -20.98
C MET A 447 3.40 -4.02 -21.81
N LEU A 448 3.52 -2.71 -21.60
CA LEU A 448 2.96 -1.63 -22.42
C LEU A 448 4.09 -0.78 -22.98
N ARG A 449 3.93 -0.24 -24.19
CA ARG A 449 4.89 0.70 -24.78
C ARG A 449 4.20 2.00 -25.15
N PHE A 450 4.78 3.15 -24.85
CA PHE A 450 4.30 4.42 -25.40
C PHE A 450 5.43 5.27 -26.00
N THR A 451 5.13 5.99 -27.07
CA THR A 451 6.09 6.88 -27.73
C THR A 451 6.13 8.22 -26.99
N LEU A 452 7.31 8.74 -26.72
CA LEU A 452 7.46 10.06 -26.11
C LEU A 452 7.20 11.16 -27.15
N LEU A 453 6.44 12.17 -26.73
CA LEU A 453 6.23 13.37 -27.52
C LEU A 453 7.32 14.40 -27.19
N PRO A 454 7.69 15.26 -28.16
CA PRO A 454 8.55 16.41 -27.88
C PRO A 454 7.94 17.29 -26.79
N LEU A 455 8.80 17.91 -25.98
CA LEU A 455 8.38 18.76 -24.85
C LEU A 455 7.41 19.89 -25.28
N SER A 456 7.50 20.39 -26.51
CA SER A 456 6.59 21.41 -27.06
C SER A 456 5.15 20.94 -27.25
N GLN A 457 4.89 19.63 -27.21
CA GLN A 457 3.56 19.04 -27.34
C GLN A 457 2.95 18.64 -25.99
N LEU A 458 3.71 18.79 -24.90
CA LEU A 458 3.21 18.60 -23.54
C LEU A 458 2.62 19.89 -22.99
N ASN A 459 1.71 19.75 -22.03
CA ASN A 459 1.19 20.91 -21.30
C ASN A 459 2.23 21.40 -20.27
N LEU A 460 3.06 22.38 -20.65
CA LEU A 460 4.14 22.90 -19.81
C LEU A 460 3.68 23.51 -18.48
N GLN A 461 2.40 23.90 -18.34
CA GLN A 461 1.86 24.40 -17.06
C GLN A 461 1.75 23.32 -15.98
N GLU A 462 1.83 22.04 -16.38
CA GLU A 462 1.74 20.88 -15.48
C GLU A 462 3.11 20.28 -15.16
N GLY A 463 4.18 20.76 -15.80
CA GLY A 463 5.54 20.34 -15.47
C GLY A 463 6.00 21.01 -14.18
N VAL A 464 6.44 20.22 -13.20
CA VAL A 464 7.03 20.73 -11.97
C VAL A 464 8.52 21.00 -12.22
N ASP A 465 8.96 22.25 -12.03
CA ASP A 465 10.37 22.67 -12.14
C ASP A 465 11.05 22.52 -10.77
N TYR A 466 11.99 21.57 -10.66
CA TYR A 466 12.65 21.23 -9.40
C TYR A 466 13.59 22.31 -8.86
N VAL A 467 13.98 23.30 -9.68
CA VAL A 467 14.93 24.35 -9.25
C VAL A 467 14.29 25.37 -8.29
N LEU A 468 12.95 25.40 -8.15
CA LEU A 468 12.27 26.41 -7.32
C LEU A 468 11.17 25.91 -6.37
N GLY A 469 10.84 24.61 -6.33
CA GLY A 469 9.88 24.09 -5.35
C GLY A 469 8.50 24.79 -5.35
N ALA A 470 8.12 25.44 -6.45
CA ALA A 470 6.89 26.21 -6.57
C ALA A 470 6.11 25.70 -7.78
N ARG A 471 4.86 25.26 -7.54
CA ARG A 471 3.88 25.06 -8.62
C ARG A 471 3.81 26.36 -9.42
N CYS A 472 4.08 26.29 -10.73
CA CYS A 472 3.98 27.43 -11.64
C CYS A 472 2.53 27.92 -11.67
N SER A 473 2.17 28.81 -10.75
CA SER A 473 0.83 29.36 -10.58
C SER A 473 0.72 30.61 -11.43
N LEU A 474 0.48 30.41 -12.72
CA LEU A 474 0.01 31.50 -13.57
C LEU A 474 -1.52 31.63 -13.42
N LEU A 475 -1.90 32.66 -12.64
CA LEU A 475 -3.19 33.37 -12.61
C LEU A 475 -4.30 32.85 -11.67
N SER A 476 -4.49 33.58 -10.57
CA SER A 476 -5.75 34.28 -10.28
C SER A 476 -5.56 35.32 -9.17
N VAL A 477 -5.51 36.61 -9.54
CA VAL A 477 -5.79 37.71 -8.60
C VAL A 477 -7.21 38.18 -8.92
N PRO A 478 -8.15 38.21 -7.95
CA PRO A 478 -9.46 38.80 -8.17
C PRO A 478 -9.32 40.33 -8.23
N CYS A 479 -9.85 40.95 -9.29
CA CYS A 479 -10.05 42.40 -9.32
C CYS A 479 -11.15 42.81 -8.32
N PRO A 480 -10.94 43.81 -7.44
CA PRO A 480 -12.03 44.43 -6.72
C PRO A 480 -12.67 45.54 -7.56
N LEU A 481 -13.99 45.47 -7.70
CA LEU A 481 -14.83 46.55 -8.21
C LEU A 481 -14.79 47.78 -7.28
N SER A 482 -14.81 48.94 -7.92
CA SER A 482 -14.81 50.30 -7.40
C SER A 482 -16.01 50.68 -6.53
N SER A 483 -15.80 51.50 -5.49
CA SER A 483 -16.57 52.75 -5.24
C SER A 483 -15.93 53.60 -4.12
N PRO A 484 -16.21 54.93 -4.07
CA PRO A 484 -15.29 55.93 -3.51
C PRO A 484 -15.69 56.48 -2.13
N SER A 485 -14.74 57.04 -1.37
CA SER A 485 -14.81 58.41 -0.80
C SER A 485 -13.84 58.67 0.38
N HIS A 486 -13.36 59.92 0.41
CA HIS A 486 -12.75 60.69 1.50
C HIS A 486 -11.28 60.48 1.92
N SER A 487 -10.48 61.50 1.59
CA SER A 487 -9.17 61.93 2.11
C SER A 487 -9.30 62.75 3.42
N PRO A 488 -8.22 63.30 4.04
CA PRO A 488 -6.78 62.97 3.99
C PRO A 488 -6.11 62.87 5.40
N THR A 489 -4.92 62.27 5.54
CA THR A 489 -3.71 62.95 6.09
C THR A 489 -2.45 62.06 6.09
N THR A 490 -1.44 62.52 5.34
CA THR A 490 0.02 62.58 5.61
C THR A 490 0.76 61.41 6.28
N ALA A 491 1.69 60.77 5.56
CA ALA A 491 3.15 60.96 5.78
C ALA A 491 4.02 60.17 4.77
N SER A 492 4.89 60.92 4.10
CA SER A 492 6.21 60.65 3.49
C SER A 492 6.60 59.25 2.96
N SER A 493 6.84 59.21 1.64
CA SER A 493 7.66 58.25 0.89
C SER A 493 9.17 58.58 0.96
N PRO A 494 10.04 57.63 0.57
CA PRO A 494 11.10 57.94 -0.42
C PRO A 494 11.11 56.93 -1.60
N PRO A 495 11.88 57.18 -2.69
CA PRO A 495 11.38 57.08 -4.06
C PRO A 495 11.65 55.76 -4.81
N PHE A 496 10.77 55.49 -5.79
CA PHE A 496 10.96 54.55 -6.90
C PHE A 496 12.04 55.01 -7.89
N PRO A 497 12.72 54.09 -8.60
CA PRO A 497 13.12 54.30 -9.97
C PRO A 497 12.07 53.75 -10.94
N HIS A 498 11.92 54.46 -12.06
CA HIS A 498 10.93 54.27 -13.12
C HIS A 498 10.97 52.89 -13.79
N PHE A 499 9.80 52.25 -13.95
CA PHE A 499 9.59 51.22 -14.96
C PHE A 499 9.30 51.89 -16.32
N LEU A 500 10.25 51.77 -17.25
CA LEU A 500 10.03 51.99 -18.67
C LEU A 500 9.47 50.71 -19.29
N ASN A 501 8.40 50.88 -20.08
CA ASN A 501 7.82 49.87 -20.96
C ASN A 501 8.90 49.11 -21.73
N GLY A 502 9.00 47.80 -21.48
CA GLY A 502 9.82 46.89 -22.27
C GLY A 502 9.29 45.49 -22.06
N THR A 503 8.84 44.86 -23.15
CA THR A 503 8.55 43.42 -23.23
C THR A 503 9.65 42.62 -22.56
N THR A 504 9.39 42.11 -21.35
CA THR A 504 10.30 41.18 -20.68
C THR A 504 10.18 39.83 -21.37
N LYS A 505 11.01 39.62 -22.40
CA LYS A 505 11.53 38.28 -22.68
C LYS A 505 12.23 37.83 -21.40
N VAL A 506 11.60 36.94 -20.65
CA VAL A 506 12.23 36.29 -19.51
C VAL A 506 13.43 35.52 -20.05
N SER A 507 14.61 35.85 -19.53
CA SER A 507 15.86 35.15 -19.83
C SER A 507 15.81 33.77 -19.15
N TYR A 508 15.68 32.72 -19.94
CA TYR A 508 15.69 31.32 -19.50
C TYR A 508 17.15 30.85 -19.38
N ASP A 509 17.72 30.83 -18.17
CA ASP A 509 19.15 30.49 -17.96
C ASP A 509 19.42 29.53 -16.78
N SER A 510 18.49 28.61 -16.50
CA SER A 510 18.71 27.53 -15.52
C SER A 510 18.24 26.18 -16.05
N ASP A 511 18.92 25.11 -15.64
CA ASP A 511 18.64 23.72 -15.97
C ASP A 511 17.17 23.39 -15.68
N GLN A 512 16.30 23.47 -16.69
CA GLN A 512 14.88 23.17 -16.53
C GLN A 512 14.70 21.66 -16.61
N GLU A 513 14.47 21.04 -15.46
CA GLU A 513 13.91 19.70 -15.35
C GLU A 513 12.40 19.83 -15.17
N LEU A 514 11.63 19.34 -16.14
CA LEU A 514 10.18 19.31 -16.07
C LEU A 514 9.71 17.88 -15.86
N GLU A 515 9.10 17.62 -14.70
CA GLU A 515 8.56 16.33 -14.33
C GLU A 515 7.05 16.26 -14.58
N PHE A 516 6.58 15.18 -15.23
CA PHE A 516 5.16 14.93 -15.51
C PHE A 516 4.71 13.60 -14.87
N PRO A 517 3.56 13.57 -14.17
CA PRO A 517 3.04 12.33 -13.60
C PRO A 517 2.53 11.39 -14.71
N LEU A 518 2.83 10.10 -14.57
CA LEU A 518 2.36 9.05 -15.47
C LEU A 518 1.05 8.45 -14.96
N SER A 519 0.04 8.37 -15.82
CA SER A 519 -1.23 7.67 -15.55
C SER A 519 -1.57 6.72 -16.69
N LEU A 520 -2.28 5.63 -16.38
CA LEU A 520 -2.89 4.75 -17.37
C LEU A 520 -4.39 5.03 -17.39
N VAL A 521 -4.96 5.27 -18.56
CA VAL A 521 -6.36 5.63 -18.74
C VAL A 521 -7.04 4.61 -19.63
N ARG A 522 -8.20 4.10 -19.18
CA ARG A 522 -9.04 3.19 -19.94
C ARG A 522 -9.95 3.97 -20.90
N ASP A 523 -10.35 3.33 -21.99
CA ASP A 523 -11.20 3.94 -23.03
C ASP A 523 -12.58 4.43 -22.56
N ASP A 524 -13.07 3.92 -21.42
CA ASP A 524 -14.30 4.35 -20.75
C ASP A 524 -14.09 5.46 -19.69
N GLY A 525 -12.87 5.97 -19.54
CA GLY A 525 -12.56 7.12 -18.70
C GLY A 525 -12.15 6.78 -17.25
N VAL A 526 -11.88 5.51 -16.94
CA VAL A 526 -11.22 5.15 -15.67
C VAL A 526 -9.75 5.54 -15.73
N ILE A 527 -9.30 6.28 -14.71
CA ILE A 527 -7.91 6.68 -14.53
C ILE A 527 -7.26 5.78 -13.48
N TYR A 528 -6.14 5.16 -13.82
CA TYR A 528 -5.26 4.43 -12.92
C TYR A 528 -3.98 5.24 -12.74
N ALA A 529 -3.90 5.96 -11.62
CA ALA A 529 -2.71 6.75 -11.34
C ALA A 529 -1.55 5.87 -10.87
N THR A 530 -0.40 6.07 -11.48
CA THR A 530 0.84 5.41 -11.06
C THR A 530 1.56 6.25 -9.99
N GLN A 531 2.62 5.70 -9.40
CA GLN A 531 3.56 6.44 -8.56
C GLN A 531 4.79 6.90 -9.35
N LEU A 532 4.75 6.78 -10.68
CA LEU A 532 5.85 7.09 -11.57
C LEU A 532 5.63 8.44 -12.26
N SER A 533 6.75 9.01 -12.68
CA SER A 533 6.83 10.27 -13.40
C SER A 533 7.86 10.15 -14.53
N VAL A 534 7.78 11.07 -15.48
CA VAL A 534 8.75 11.20 -16.57
C VAL A 534 9.30 12.62 -16.56
N SER A 535 10.63 12.73 -16.40
CA SER A 535 11.34 14.00 -16.41
C SER A 535 11.93 14.31 -17.78
N TYR A 536 11.79 15.56 -18.21
CA TYR A 536 12.45 16.12 -19.39
C TYR A 536 13.53 17.09 -18.94
N THR A 537 14.79 16.81 -19.27
CA THR A 537 15.93 17.67 -18.94
C THR A 537 16.49 18.32 -20.20
N ARG A 538 16.80 19.62 -20.12
CA ARG A 538 17.57 20.33 -21.17
C ARG A 538 19.03 20.42 -20.74
N PRO A 539 19.98 19.78 -21.45
CA PRO A 539 21.40 19.96 -21.16
C PRO A 539 21.85 21.38 -21.53
N ARG A 540 22.68 22.00 -20.67
CA ARG A 540 23.38 23.26 -20.99
C ARG A 540 24.15 23.12 -22.29
N GLU A 541 23.96 24.06 -23.22
CA GLU A 541 24.91 24.25 -24.32
C GLU A 541 26.29 24.51 -23.70
N GLN A 542 27.27 23.64 -23.97
CA GLN A 542 28.66 23.85 -23.55
C GLN A 542 29.20 25.14 -24.20
N GLN A 543 29.09 26.27 -23.50
CA GLN A 543 29.71 27.50 -23.94
C GLN A 543 31.21 27.54 -23.55
N PHE A 544 32.02 27.74 -24.59
CA PHE A 544 33.42 28.22 -24.68
C PHE A 544 34.57 27.21 -24.66
N ARG A 545 35.22 27.07 -25.83
CA ARG A 545 36.56 27.63 -26.09
C ARG A 545 36.86 27.73 -27.60
N THR A 546 36.68 28.91 -28.17
CA THR A 546 37.45 29.36 -29.35
C THR A 546 38.16 30.66 -28.97
N GLY A 547 39.37 30.54 -28.45
CA GLY A 547 40.25 31.68 -28.23
C GLY A 547 40.90 32.08 -29.56
N ILE A 548 40.45 33.18 -30.16
CA ILE A 548 41.23 33.92 -31.15
C ILE A 548 41.78 35.15 -30.42
N HIS A 549 43.04 35.09 -29.98
CA HIS A 549 43.78 36.28 -29.61
C HIS A 549 44.33 36.92 -30.89
N GLY A 550 43.61 37.90 -31.41
CA GLY A 550 44.17 38.90 -32.32
C GLY A 550 44.66 40.08 -31.49
N THR A 551 45.97 40.18 -31.26
CA THR A 551 46.62 41.41 -30.84
C THR A 551 46.86 42.27 -32.09
N GLN A 552 46.30 43.47 -32.12
CA GLN A 552 46.82 44.55 -32.94
C GLN A 552 47.35 45.70 -32.06
N PRO A 553 48.34 46.44 -32.57
CA PRO A 553 49.28 47.23 -31.77
C PRO A 553 48.75 48.63 -31.52
N ASN A 554 49.29 49.32 -30.50
CA ASN A 554 49.47 50.77 -30.60
C ASN A 554 50.56 51.27 -29.64
N SER A 555 51.47 52.02 -30.28
CA SER A 555 52.36 53.10 -29.80
C SER A 555 53.28 52.83 -28.62
#